data_AF-A0A1F9DK92-F1
#
_entry.id   AF-A0A1F9DK92-F1
#
_cell.length_a   1.000
_cell.length_b   1.000
_cell.length_c   1.000
_cell.angle_alpha   90.00
_cell.angle_beta   90.00
_cell.angle_gamma   90.00
#
_symmetry.space_group_name_H-M   'P 1'
#
loop_
_entity.id
_entity.type
_entity.pdbx_description
1 polymer ?
#
loop_
_entity_poly.entity_id
_entity_poly.type
_entity_poly.pdbx_seq_one_letter_code
_entity_poly.pdbx_strand_id
1 'polypeptide(L)'
;MSTDPITFESRPSLKHPVLILAFAGWNDAGTSATTAVRYLTEQLMATRFASIDPEEFYDFSIQRPQVRLTEGMQREIHWPSYDFYYGAGMGIERDFVFGIGAEPHLRWRAFSDAILRLAHECNIEMIVTLGAYLDEVLYTRPVPLTGFATDTKLMAEIDLIPSRYQGPTGMVGVLCDVCRRTGMPNMSLWAALPHYLSVSQNPRGALALILR
;
A
#
# COMPACT_ATOMS: atom_id res chain seq x y z
N MET A 1 -5.31 26.29 -11.70
CA MET A 1 -4.46 25.30 -12.39
C MET A 1 -4.16 24.23 -11.35
N SER A 2 -4.69 23.02 -11.50
CA SER A 2 -4.37 21.93 -10.56
C SER A 2 -2.96 21.46 -10.90
N THR A 3 -2.00 21.76 -10.05
CA THR A 3 -0.67 21.16 -10.06
C THR A 3 -0.82 19.65 -9.93
N ASP A 4 0.02 18.88 -10.63
CA ASP A 4 0.05 17.43 -10.45
C ASP A 4 0.48 17.12 -9.01
N PRO A 5 -0.31 16.38 -8.22
CA PRO A 5 0.06 16.07 -6.85
C PRO A 5 1.29 15.16 -6.73
N ILE A 6 1.75 14.53 -7.80
CA ILE A 6 2.92 13.64 -7.76
C ILE A 6 4.19 14.41 -8.10
N THR A 7 5.18 14.30 -7.22
CA THR A 7 6.54 14.76 -7.46
C THR A 7 7.43 13.57 -7.77
N PHE A 8 8.10 13.58 -8.92
CA PHE A 8 9.09 12.56 -9.31
C PHE A 8 10.52 13.06 -9.04
N GLU A 9 11.28 12.29 -8.26
CA GLU A 9 12.74 12.47 -8.08
C GLU A 9 13.51 11.82 -9.23
N SER A 10 13.00 10.71 -9.78
CA SER A 10 13.57 10.04 -10.95
C SER A 10 12.48 9.28 -11.71
N ARG A 11 12.78 8.87 -12.95
CA ARG A 11 11.87 8.13 -13.84
C ARG A 11 12.56 6.83 -14.29
N PRO A 12 12.48 5.75 -13.50
CA PRO A 12 13.14 4.49 -13.82
C PRO A 12 12.48 3.81 -15.03
N SER A 13 13.28 3.09 -15.82
CA SER A 13 12.76 2.18 -16.85
C SER A 13 12.53 0.81 -16.20
N LEU A 14 11.27 0.43 -16.05
CA LEU A 14 10.85 -0.78 -15.35
C LEU A 14 10.41 -1.87 -16.33
N LYS A 15 10.66 -3.13 -15.98
CA LYS A 15 10.29 -4.34 -16.73
C LYS A 15 9.13 -5.05 -16.06
N HIS A 16 8.01 -5.13 -16.78
CA HIS A 16 6.79 -5.80 -16.31
C HIS A 16 6.35 -5.42 -14.87
N PRO A 17 6.37 -4.14 -14.49
CA PRO A 17 6.31 -3.80 -13.06
C PRO A 17 4.95 -4.08 -12.41
N VAL A 18 4.99 -4.53 -11.16
CA VAL A 18 3.82 -4.66 -10.28
C VAL A 18 3.89 -3.62 -9.17
N LEU A 19 2.80 -2.90 -8.95
CA LEU A 19 2.68 -1.90 -7.90
C LEU A 19 2.05 -2.51 -6.65
N ILE A 20 2.79 -2.57 -5.54
CA ILE A 20 2.33 -3.07 -4.24
C ILE A 20 2.12 -1.89 -3.29
N LEU A 21 0.92 -1.73 -2.77
CA LEU A 21 0.50 -0.58 -1.96
C LEU A 21 0.10 -0.99 -0.54
N ALA A 22 0.56 -0.24 0.45
CA ALA A 22 0.03 -0.28 1.81
C ALA A 22 -0.40 1.12 2.26
N PHE A 23 -1.48 1.17 3.04
CA PHE A 23 -2.00 2.39 3.63
C PHE A 23 -2.02 2.24 5.15
N ALA A 24 -1.11 2.91 5.84
CA ALA A 24 -1.07 2.92 7.29
C ALA A 24 -2.31 3.60 7.85
N GLY A 25 -2.81 3.09 8.99
CA GLY A 25 -4.02 3.61 9.63
C GLY A 25 -5.11 2.55 9.69
N TRP A 26 -6.33 2.92 9.28
CA TRP A 26 -7.53 2.10 9.51
C TRP A 26 -7.49 0.74 8.79
N ASN A 27 -6.87 0.68 7.61
CA ASN A 27 -6.78 -0.54 6.80
C ASN A 27 -5.66 -1.52 7.23
N ASP A 28 -4.94 -1.22 8.32
CA ASP A 28 -3.67 -1.89 8.64
C ASP A 28 -3.57 -2.36 10.10
N ALA A 29 -4.40 -3.34 10.47
CA ALA A 29 -4.37 -3.94 11.79
C ALA A 29 -2.98 -4.53 12.12
N GLY A 30 -2.48 -4.20 13.31
CA GLY A 30 -1.15 -4.60 13.77
C GLY A 30 -0.02 -4.15 12.83
N THR A 31 -0.22 -3.07 12.07
CA THR A 31 0.70 -2.54 11.06
C THR A 31 1.22 -3.60 10.07
N SER A 32 0.43 -4.64 9.80
CA SER A 32 0.87 -5.82 9.03
C SER A 32 1.22 -5.48 7.58
N ALA A 33 0.37 -4.72 6.89
CA ALA A 33 0.56 -4.30 5.51
C ALA A 33 1.71 -3.30 5.38
N THR A 34 1.77 -2.28 6.25
CA THR A 34 2.89 -1.32 6.28
C THR A 34 4.21 -2.02 6.56
N THR A 35 4.24 -2.97 7.51
CA THR A 35 5.44 -3.78 7.79
C THR A 35 5.82 -4.66 6.61
N ALA A 36 4.85 -5.27 5.92
CA ALA A 36 5.11 -6.09 4.73
C ALA A 36 5.77 -5.29 3.61
N VAL A 37 5.17 -4.16 3.21
CA VAL A 37 5.71 -3.30 2.14
C VAL A 37 7.07 -2.72 2.52
N ARG A 38 7.25 -2.29 3.77
CA ARG A 38 8.54 -1.79 4.27
C ARG A 38 9.62 -2.87 4.19
N TYR A 39 9.32 -4.08 4.66
CA TYR A 39 10.25 -5.20 4.60
C TYR A 39 10.66 -5.52 3.16
N LEU A 40 9.71 -5.58 2.22
CA LEU A 40 10.01 -5.82 0.80
C LEU A 40 10.87 -4.70 0.18
N THR A 41 10.55 -3.45 0.51
CA THR A 41 11.33 -2.27 0.08
C THR A 41 12.78 -2.38 0.55
N GLU A 42 13.00 -2.77 1.81
CA GLU A 42 14.33 -2.96 2.38
C GLU A 42 15.07 -4.16 1.76
N GLN A 43 14.40 -5.31 1.61
CA GLN A 43 15.02 -6.53 1.04
C GLN A 43 15.43 -6.35 -0.42
N LEU A 44 14.67 -5.59 -1.21
CA LEU A 44 14.99 -5.31 -2.61
C LEU A 44 15.89 -4.08 -2.78
N MET A 45 16.36 -3.47 -1.68
CA MET A 45 17.14 -2.23 -1.71
C MET A 45 16.46 -1.15 -2.59
N ALA A 46 15.14 -1.07 -2.49
CA ALA A 46 14.34 -0.27 -3.39
C ALA A 46 14.62 1.22 -3.19
N THR A 47 14.68 1.96 -4.29
CA THR A 47 15.04 3.38 -4.30
C THR A 47 13.78 4.23 -4.43
N ARG A 48 13.65 5.27 -3.61
CA ARG A 48 12.54 6.22 -3.71
C ARG A 48 12.65 7.00 -5.03
N PHE A 49 11.55 7.14 -5.76
CA PHE A 49 11.54 7.84 -7.04
C PHE A 49 10.38 8.82 -7.20
N ALA A 50 9.32 8.70 -6.38
CA ALA A 50 8.21 9.63 -6.40
C ALA A 50 7.53 9.73 -5.03
N SER A 51 6.76 10.79 -4.83
CA SER A 51 5.90 10.99 -3.67
C SER A 51 4.65 11.79 -4.04
N ILE A 52 3.55 11.58 -3.33
CA ILE A 52 2.37 12.45 -3.41
C ILE A 52 2.51 13.59 -2.38
N ASP A 53 2.39 14.83 -2.86
CA ASP A 53 2.35 16.04 -2.02
C ASP A 53 1.16 15.97 -1.05
N PRO A 54 1.38 16.12 0.26
CA PRO A 54 0.33 15.97 1.24
C PRO A 54 -0.68 17.12 1.31
N GLU A 55 -0.37 18.31 0.78
CA GLU A 55 -1.10 19.56 1.00
C GLU A 55 -2.61 19.42 0.74
N GLU A 56 -2.99 18.71 -0.33
CA GLU A 56 -4.39 18.57 -0.73
C GLU A 56 -5.11 17.35 -0.12
N PHE A 57 -4.38 16.42 0.50
CA PHE A 57 -4.92 15.11 0.88
C PHE A 57 -4.89 14.82 2.38
N TYR A 58 -4.05 15.53 3.15
CA TYR A 58 -3.91 15.29 4.58
C TYR A 58 -4.48 16.44 5.40
N ASP A 59 -5.27 16.10 6.41
CA ASP A 59 -5.63 17.05 7.45
C ASP A 59 -4.49 17.11 8.48
N PHE A 60 -3.71 18.19 8.45
CA PHE A 60 -2.57 18.36 9.35
C PHE A 60 -2.96 18.58 10.82
N SER A 61 -4.25 18.76 11.13
CA SER A 61 -4.74 18.73 12.51
C SER A 61 -4.83 17.30 13.07
N ILE A 62 -5.09 16.32 12.19
CA ILE A 62 -5.15 14.89 12.49
C ILE A 62 -3.75 14.27 12.39
N GLN A 63 -3.08 14.47 11.25
CA GLN A 63 -1.73 13.95 10.99
C GLN A 63 -0.72 15.08 10.91
N ARG A 64 -0.15 15.43 12.05
CA ARG A 64 0.77 16.55 12.20
C ARG A 64 2.14 16.26 11.57
N PRO A 65 2.78 17.24 10.92
CA PRO A 65 4.20 17.18 10.57
C PRO A 65 5.07 16.98 11.80
N GLN A 66 6.18 16.27 11.63
CA GLN A 66 7.11 15.96 12.72
C GLN A 66 8.40 16.77 12.56
N VAL A 67 8.87 17.36 13.67
CA VAL A 67 10.21 17.95 13.72
C VAL A 67 11.22 16.83 13.94
N ARG A 68 12.25 16.73 13.08
CA ARG A 68 13.41 15.86 13.28
C ARG A 68 14.68 16.68 13.45
N LEU A 69 15.61 16.18 14.27
CA LEU A 69 16.98 16.68 14.30
C LEU A 69 17.84 15.84 13.36
N THR A 70 18.56 16.51 12.47
CA THR A 70 19.61 15.88 11.65
C THR A 70 20.90 15.72 12.46
N GLU A 71 21.85 14.92 11.96
CA GLU A 71 23.16 14.71 12.61
C GLU A 71 23.92 16.03 12.88
N GLY A 72 23.67 17.07 12.07
CA GLY A 72 24.22 18.41 12.25
C GLY A 72 23.46 19.30 13.25
N MET A 73 22.54 18.74 14.04
CA MET A 73 21.64 19.45 14.97
C MET A 73 20.72 20.49 14.30
N GLN A 74 20.53 20.43 12.98
CA GLN A 74 19.53 21.24 12.29
C GLN A 74 18.16 20.62 12.45
N ARG A 75 17.13 21.46 12.66
CA ARG A 75 15.74 21.02 12.78
C ARG A 75 15.08 21.07 11.42
N GLU A 76 14.54 19.95 10.98
CA GLU A 76 13.78 19.83 9.74
C GLU A 76 12.34 19.42 10.03
N ILE A 77 11.41 19.95 9.23
CA ILE A 77 9.99 19.58 9.29
C ILE A 77 9.77 18.47 8.27
N HIS A 78 9.39 17.29 8.75
CA HIS A 78 8.95 16.18 7.93
C HIS A 78 7.42 16.18 7.85
N TRP A 79 6.93 16.49 6.67
CA TRP A 79 5.52 16.37 6.34
C TRP A 79 5.13 14.90 6.19
N PRO A 80 3.87 14.53 6.49
CA PRO A 80 3.39 13.21 6.09
C PRO A 80 3.48 13.09 4.56
N SER A 81 3.79 11.89 4.07
CA SER A 81 3.93 11.63 2.64
C SER A 81 3.38 10.25 2.31
N TYR A 82 3.01 10.07 1.04
CA TYR A 82 2.84 8.76 0.44
C TYR A 82 3.94 8.58 -0.60
N ASP A 83 4.92 7.75 -0.28
CA ASP A 83 6.15 7.61 -1.04
C ASP A 83 6.12 6.35 -1.91
N PHE A 84 6.74 6.45 -3.08
CA PHE A 84 6.91 5.37 -4.03
C PHE A 84 8.38 4.99 -4.19
N TYR A 85 8.65 3.70 -4.12
CA TYR A 85 9.96 3.08 -4.25
C TYR A 85 9.94 2.08 -5.40
N TYR A 86 11.06 1.82 -6.04
CA TYR A 86 11.18 0.76 -7.04
C TYR A 86 12.39 -0.12 -6.76
N GLY A 87 12.27 -1.41 -7.07
CA GLY A 87 13.35 -2.39 -6.93
C GLY A 87 13.17 -3.55 -7.89
N ALA A 88 14.29 -4.13 -8.34
CA ALA A 88 14.27 -5.29 -9.22
C ALA A 88 13.91 -6.56 -8.44
N GLY A 89 13.13 -7.45 -9.04
CA GLY A 89 12.84 -8.76 -8.48
C GLY A 89 14.09 -9.63 -8.36
N MET A 90 14.23 -10.34 -7.25
CA MET A 90 15.33 -11.29 -7.06
C MET A 90 15.05 -12.60 -7.80
N GLY A 91 15.82 -12.88 -8.85
CA GLY A 91 15.74 -14.16 -9.58
C GLY A 91 14.53 -14.28 -10.52
N ILE A 92 13.82 -13.17 -10.78
CA ILE A 92 12.69 -13.11 -11.72
C ILE A 92 12.84 -11.89 -12.63
N GLU A 93 12.33 -11.98 -13.87
CA GLU A 93 12.33 -10.87 -14.82
C GLU A 93 11.11 -9.96 -14.61
N ARG A 94 11.01 -9.39 -13.42
CA ARG A 94 9.92 -8.50 -13.02
C ARG A 94 10.42 -7.47 -12.02
N ASP A 95 10.08 -6.22 -12.24
CA ASP A 95 10.34 -5.14 -11.29
C ASP A 95 9.14 -4.91 -10.36
N PHE A 96 9.41 -4.35 -9.20
CA PHE A 96 8.39 -4.00 -8.21
C PHE A 96 8.42 -2.51 -7.93
N VAL A 97 7.23 -1.94 -7.82
CA VAL A 97 7.02 -0.61 -7.30
C VAL A 97 6.28 -0.74 -5.98
N PHE A 98 6.73 -0.05 -4.94
CA PHE A 98 6.14 -0.08 -3.61
C PHE A 98 5.59 1.30 -3.29
N GLY A 99 4.32 1.38 -2.90
CA GLY A 99 3.72 2.60 -2.35
C GLY A 99 3.42 2.41 -0.88
N ILE A 100 3.90 3.33 -0.05
CA ILE A 100 3.72 3.26 1.40
C ILE A 100 3.57 4.65 1.99
N GLY A 101 2.58 4.79 2.86
CA GLY A 101 2.29 6.05 3.54
C GLY A 101 1.01 5.92 4.37
N ALA A 102 0.67 6.98 5.08
CA ALA A 102 -0.61 7.04 5.77
C ALA A 102 -1.77 7.19 4.77
N GLU A 103 -2.92 6.62 5.11
CA GLU A 103 -4.16 6.84 4.37
C GLU A 103 -4.47 8.34 4.28
N PRO A 104 -4.81 8.87 3.08
CA PRO A 104 -5.21 10.27 2.94
C PRO A 104 -6.52 10.53 3.70
N HIS A 105 -6.73 11.76 4.19
CA HIS A 105 -7.95 12.16 4.88
C HIS A 105 -9.00 12.75 3.93
N LEU A 106 -8.53 13.38 2.85
CA LEU A 106 -9.34 14.19 1.94
C LEU A 106 -9.13 13.71 0.50
N ARG A 107 -10.07 14.10 -0.38
CA ARG A 107 -9.96 13.99 -1.85
C ARG A 107 -9.56 12.60 -2.39
N TRP A 108 -10.07 11.52 -1.79
CA TRP A 108 -9.75 10.12 -2.17
C TRP A 108 -9.89 9.80 -3.67
N ARG A 109 -10.86 10.43 -4.36
CA ARG A 109 -10.99 10.29 -5.82
C ARG A 109 -9.74 10.82 -6.56
N ALA A 110 -9.33 12.05 -6.24
CA ALA A 110 -8.14 12.65 -6.85
C ALA A 110 -6.85 11.93 -6.46
N PHE A 111 -6.77 11.38 -5.24
CA PHE A 111 -5.64 10.55 -4.81
C PHE A 111 -5.58 9.22 -5.59
N SER A 112 -6.73 8.59 -5.81
CA SER A 112 -6.82 7.37 -6.63
C SER A 112 -6.42 7.65 -8.08
N ASP A 113 -6.88 8.78 -8.64
CA ASP A 113 -6.50 9.23 -9.99
C ASP A 113 -5.00 9.51 -10.08
N ALA A 114 -4.38 10.05 -9.03
CA ALA A 114 -2.93 10.23 -8.97
C ALA A 114 -2.19 8.89 -9.00
N ILE A 115 -2.59 7.92 -8.17
CA ILE A 115 -2.02 6.56 -8.21
C ILE A 115 -2.17 5.93 -9.61
N LEU A 116 -3.34 6.04 -10.24
CA LEU A 116 -3.54 5.51 -11.60
C LEU A 116 -2.64 6.19 -12.64
N ARG A 117 -2.45 7.51 -12.56
CA ARG A 117 -1.52 8.23 -13.43
C ARG A 117 -0.09 7.72 -13.25
N LEU A 118 0.38 7.58 -12.00
CA LEU A 118 1.69 6.99 -11.71
C LEU A 118 1.79 5.58 -12.29
N ALA A 119 0.75 4.76 -12.12
CA ALA A 119 0.70 3.40 -12.64
C ALA A 119 0.83 3.37 -14.16
N HIS A 120 0.15 4.27 -14.87
CA HIS A 120 0.28 4.41 -16.32
C HIS A 120 1.67 4.91 -16.75
N GLU A 121 2.22 5.94 -16.10
CA GLU A 121 3.55 6.46 -16.42
C GLU A 121 4.66 5.43 -16.20
N CYS A 122 4.50 4.56 -15.21
CA CYS A 122 5.45 3.49 -14.89
C CYS A 122 5.17 2.19 -15.66
N ASN A 123 4.17 2.14 -16.54
CA ASN A 123 3.71 0.93 -17.24
C ASN A 123 3.42 -0.25 -16.29
N ILE A 124 2.80 0.03 -15.14
CA ILE A 124 2.37 -0.99 -14.17
C ILE A 124 1.37 -1.93 -14.82
N GLU A 125 1.62 -3.23 -14.72
CA GLU A 125 0.74 -4.28 -15.25
C GLU A 125 -0.37 -4.66 -14.26
N MET A 126 -0.12 -4.48 -12.96
CA MET A 126 -1.06 -4.83 -11.89
C MET A 126 -0.82 -4.01 -10.62
N ILE A 127 -1.91 -3.63 -9.96
CA ILE A 127 -1.88 -3.01 -8.64
C ILE A 127 -2.32 -4.02 -7.57
N VAL A 128 -1.46 -4.30 -6.61
CA VAL A 128 -1.75 -5.15 -5.45
C VAL A 128 -1.84 -4.26 -4.21
N THR A 129 -2.97 -4.30 -3.51
CA THR A 129 -3.15 -3.59 -2.24
C THR A 129 -3.08 -4.57 -1.08
N LEU A 130 -2.36 -4.21 -0.03
CA LEU A 130 -2.23 -5.01 1.19
C LEU A 130 -2.98 -4.33 2.33
N GLY A 131 -3.71 -5.12 3.11
CA GLY A 131 -4.44 -4.67 4.29
C GLY A 131 -4.48 -5.74 5.37
N ALA A 132 -4.96 -5.36 6.55
CA ALA A 132 -5.20 -6.27 7.66
C ALA A 132 -6.35 -5.75 8.53
N TYR A 133 -7.11 -6.67 9.09
CA TYR A 133 -8.24 -6.36 9.96
C TYR A 133 -8.29 -7.31 11.17
N LEU A 134 -9.06 -6.93 12.19
CA LEU A 134 -9.27 -7.76 13.39
C LEU A 134 -10.49 -8.66 13.20
N ASP A 135 -10.34 -9.94 13.52
CA ASP A 135 -11.33 -11.00 13.32
C ASP A 135 -11.31 -12.02 14.48
N GLU A 136 -12.31 -12.90 14.54
CA GLU A 136 -12.45 -14.00 15.50
C GLU A 136 -11.62 -15.23 15.09
N VAL A 137 -10.30 -15.05 15.01
CA VAL A 137 -9.37 -16.10 14.58
C VAL A 137 -8.40 -16.52 15.67
N LEU A 138 -7.91 -17.75 15.59
CA LEU A 138 -6.94 -18.29 16.54
C LEU A 138 -5.51 -17.94 16.14
N TYR A 139 -4.74 -17.35 17.06
CA TYR A 139 -3.34 -17.03 16.82
C TYR A 139 -2.53 -18.28 16.45
N THR A 140 -2.83 -19.44 17.03
CA THR A 140 -2.06 -20.68 16.78
C THR A 140 -2.26 -21.29 15.39
N ARG A 141 -3.18 -20.77 14.57
CA ARG A 141 -3.43 -21.24 13.20
C ARG A 141 -2.75 -20.35 12.15
N PRO A 142 -2.55 -20.82 10.90
CA PRO A 142 -2.14 -19.95 9.81
C PRO A 142 -3.07 -18.74 9.68
N VAL A 143 -2.52 -17.57 9.36
CA VAL A 143 -3.28 -16.33 9.20
C VAL A 143 -4.16 -16.44 7.95
N PRO A 144 -5.50 -16.39 8.07
CA PRO A 144 -6.37 -16.43 6.90
C PRO A 144 -6.18 -15.17 6.06
N LEU A 145 -6.18 -15.35 4.74
CA LEU A 145 -6.17 -14.25 3.78
C LEU A 145 -7.51 -14.21 3.06
N THR A 146 -8.14 -13.03 3.09
CA THR A 146 -9.34 -12.74 2.31
C THR A 146 -9.04 -11.62 1.32
N GLY A 147 -9.89 -11.46 0.31
CA GLY A 147 -9.68 -10.39 -0.63
C GLY A 147 -10.53 -10.49 -1.88
N PHE A 148 -10.08 -9.79 -2.91
CA PHE A 148 -10.64 -9.86 -4.25
C PHE A 148 -9.56 -9.58 -5.28
N ALA A 149 -9.80 -10.02 -6.51
CA ALA A 149 -8.99 -9.64 -7.65
C ALA A 149 -9.89 -9.44 -8.88
N THR A 150 -9.38 -8.68 -9.86
CA THR A 150 -10.05 -8.52 -11.16
C THR A 150 -10.05 -9.83 -11.96
N ASP A 151 -9.02 -10.67 -11.80
CA ASP A 151 -8.97 -11.99 -12.40
C ASP A 151 -9.27 -13.06 -11.35
N THR A 152 -10.37 -13.78 -11.56
CA THR A 152 -10.80 -14.88 -10.68
C THR A 152 -9.83 -16.08 -10.70
N LYS A 153 -9.03 -16.26 -11.77
CA LYS A 153 -8.02 -17.33 -11.84
C LYS A 153 -6.89 -17.09 -10.85
N LEU A 154 -6.40 -15.85 -10.78
CA LEU A 154 -5.37 -15.44 -9.82
C LEU A 154 -5.81 -15.70 -8.38
N MET A 155 -7.09 -15.47 -8.04
CA MET A 155 -7.61 -15.78 -6.70
C MET A 155 -7.52 -17.27 -6.38
N ALA A 156 -7.83 -18.14 -7.34
CA ALA A 156 -7.77 -19.58 -7.15
C ALA A 156 -6.33 -20.10 -7.01
N GLU A 157 -5.37 -19.50 -7.73
CA GLU A 157 -3.95 -19.88 -7.67
C GLU A 157 -3.32 -19.62 -6.30
N ILE A 158 -3.75 -18.56 -5.61
CA ILE A 158 -3.20 -18.17 -4.30
C ILE A 158 -4.08 -18.58 -3.10
N ASP A 159 -5.14 -19.36 -3.35
CA ASP A 159 -6.14 -19.80 -2.37
C ASP A 159 -6.77 -18.63 -1.59
N LEU A 160 -7.13 -17.56 -2.32
CA LEU A 160 -7.72 -16.35 -1.74
C LEU A 160 -9.22 -16.52 -1.51
N ILE A 161 -9.65 -16.38 -0.26
CA ILE A 161 -11.07 -16.45 0.09
C ILE A 161 -11.75 -15.13 -0.36
N PRO A 162 -12.79 -15.19 -1.23
CA PRO A 162 -13.50 -14.00 -1.66
C PRO A 162 -14.17 -13.27 -0.49
N SER A 163 -13.94 -11.96 -0.39
CA SER A 163 -14.63 -11.13 0.59
C SER A 163 -16.11 -10.97 0.24
N ARG A 164 -16.99 -11.10 1.25
CA ARG A 164 -18.43 -10.80 1.19
C ARG A 164 -18.79 -9.54 1.97
N TYR A 165 -17.80 -8.72 2.31
CA TYR A 165 -17.96 -7.57 3.18
C TYR A 165 -18.91 -6.52 2.56
N GLN A 166 -19.79 -5.97 3.41
CA GLN A 166 -20.62 -4.80 3.11
C GLN A 166 -20.56 -3.85 4.30
N GLY A 167 -20.16 -2.60 4.06
CA GLY A 167 -20.02 -1.60 5.11
C GLY A 167 -19.13 -0.43 4.70
N PRO A 168 -18.68 0.38 5.67
CA PRO A 168 -17.70 1.44 5.44
C PRO A 168 -16.42 0.89 4.81
N THR A 169 -15.82 1.66 3.90
CA THR A 169 -14.55 1.31 3.26
C THR A 169 -13.53 2.42 3.47
N GLY A 170 -12.26 2.05 3.49
CA GLY A 170 -11.14 2.99 3.37
C GLY A 170 -10.75 3.27 1.92
N MET A 171 -9.64 3.97 1.77
CA MET A 171 -8.96 4.31 0.53
C MET A 171 -8.67 3.09 -0.34
N VAL A 172 -8.35 1.92 0.26
CA VAL A 172 -8.12 0.67 -0.48
C VAL A 172 -9.32 0.30 -1.34
N GLY A 173 -10.53 0.29 -0.78
CA GLY A 173 -11.73 -0.04 -1.54
C GLY A 173 -12.09 1.00 -2.60
N VAL A 174 -11.83 2.29 -2.33
CA VAL A 174 -12.03 3.35 -3.33
C VAL A 174 -11.06 3.22 -4.50
N LEU A 175 -9.77 2.99 -4.22
CA LEU A 175 -8.78 2.77 -5.26
C LEU A 175 -9.14 1.56 -6.13
N CYS A 176 -9.60 0.48 -5.52
CA CYS A 176 -9.94 -0.72 -6.25
C CYS A 176 -11.21 -0.58 -7.09
N ASP A 177 -12.23 0.16 -6.62
CA ASP A 177 -13.38 0.52 -7.45
C ASP A 177 -12.97 1.38 -8.65
N VAL A 178 -12.06 2.33 -8.45
CA VAL A 178 -11.50 3.15 -9.52
C VAL A 178 -10.72 2.28 -10.53
N CYS A 179 -9.83 1.39 -10.06
CA CYS A 179 -9.09 0.46 -10.93
C CYS A 179 -10.03 -0.44 -11.75
N ARG A 180 -11.10 -0.97 -11.12
CA ARG A 180 -12.11 -1.78 -11.80
C ARG A 180 -12.83 -1.00 -12.90
N ARG A 181 -13.16 0.27 -12.66
CA ARG A 181 -13.84 1.13 -13.65
C ARG A 181 -12.94 1.51 -14.82
N THR A 182 -11.64 1.66 -14.59
CA THR A 182 -10.65 2.01 -15.62
C THR A 182 -10.03 0.81 -16.32
N GLY A 183 -10.34 -0.41 -15.86
CA GLY A 183 -9.79 -1.65 -16.42
C GLY A 183 -8.35 -1.95 -15.98
N MET A 184 -7.82 -1.25 -14.98
CA MET A 184 -6.52 -1.55 -14.38
C MET A 184 -6.59 -2.87 -13.60
N PRO A 185 -5.81 -3.90 -13.97
CA PRO A 185 -5.75 -5.15 -13.22
C PRO A 185 -5.36 -4.87 -11.77
N ASN A 186 -6.15 -5.39 -10.83
CA ASN A 186 -5.88 -5.17 -9.41
C ASN A 186 -6.28 -6.35 -8.54
N MET A 187 -5.61 -6.45 -7.40
CA MET A 187 -5.86 -7.40 -6.34
C MET A 187 -5.77 -6.71 -4.98
N SER A 188 -6.55 -7.17 -4.02
CA SER A 188 -6.48 -6.73 -2.63
C SER A 188 -6.38 -7.93 -1.71
N LEU A 189 -5.35 -7.95 -0.86
CA LEU A 189 -5.06 -9.02 0.09
C LEU A 189 -5.23 -8.49 1.52
N TRP A 190 -6.01 -9.21 2.33
CA TRP A 190 -6.35 -8.82 3.69
C TRP A 190 -6.01 -9.93 4.68
N ALA A 191 -5.14 -9.63 5.63
CA ALA A 191 -4.83 -10.54 6.73
C ALA A 191 -5.83 -10.41 7.88
N ALA A 192 -6.48 -11.53 8.22
CA ALA A 192 -7.36 -11.62 9.38
C ALA A 192 -6.56 -11.89 10.66
N LEU A 193 -6.56 -10.94 11.61
CA LEU A 193 -5.76 -11.03 12.83
C LEU A 193 -6.64 -11.22 14.07
N PRO A 194 -6.17 -11.95 15.09
CA PRO A 194 -6.97 -12.13 16.30
C PRO A 194 -7.25 -10.82 17.04
N HIS A 195 -8.53 -10.49 17.24
CA HIS A 195 -8.93 -9.24 17.91
C HIS A 195 -8.42 -9.09 19.36
N TYR A 196 -8.09 -10.20 20.04
CA TYR A 196 -7.61 -10.22 21.42
C TYR A 196 -6.10 -9.96 21.55
N LEU A 197 -5.38 -9.83 20.42
CA LEU A 197 -3.98 -9.46 20.42
C LEU A 197 -3.81 -7.96 20.16
N SER A 198 -3.69 -7.21 21.25
CA SER A 198 -3.32 -5.80 21.20
C SER A 198 -1.82 -5.64 21.00
N VAL A 199 -1.32 -5.98 19.81
CA VAL A 199 0.08 -5.75 19.41
C VAL A 199 0.19 -4.55 18.48
N SER A 200 1.19 -3.70 18.71
CA SER A 200 1.48 -2.57 17.83
C SER A 200 1.99 -3.02 16.46
N GLN A 201 2.71 -4.15 16.40
CA GLN A 201 3.20 -4.78 15.18
C GLN A 201 2.90 -6.29 15.20
N ASN A 202 2.30 -6.81 14.15
CA ASN A 202 1.98 -8.23 13.99
C ASN A 202 2.80 -8.84 12.84
N PRO A 203 3.98 -9.42 13.12
CA PRO A 203 4.85 -9.97 12.09
C PRO A 203 4.23 -11.18 11.37
N ARG A 204 3.25 -11.87 11.98
CA ARG A 204 2.58 -13.01 11.33
C ARG A 204 1.61 -12.55 10.25
N GLY A 205 0.93 -11.43 10.46
CA GLY A 205 0.12 -10.79 9.42
C GLY A 205 0.98 -10.35 8.25
N ALA A 206 2.09 -9.65 8.53
CA ALA A 206 3.03 -9.23 7.51
C ALA A 206 3.61 -10.41 6.72
N LEU A 207 4.07 -11.46 7.41
CA LEU A 207 4.60 -12.66 6.77
C LEU A 207 3.57 -13.35 5.88
N ALA A 208 2.31 -13.46 6.32
CA ALA A 208 1.26 -14.06 5.52
C ALA A 208 1.02 -13.30 4.21
N LEU A 209 1.04 -11.96 4.27
CA LEU A 209 0.92 -11.10 3.08
C LEU A 209 2.13 -11.23 2.14
N ILE A 210 3.35 -11.33 2.67
CA ILE A 210 4.57 -11.48 1.86
C ILE A 210 4.65 -12.84 1.14
N LEU A 211 4.13 -13.90 1.76
CA LEU A 211 4.17 -15.26 1.21
C LEU A 211 3.16 -15.53 0.09
N ARG A 212 2.37 -14.52 -0.29
CA ARG A 212 1.43 -14.58 -1.43
C ARG A 212 1.91 -13.68 -2.55
#